data_AF-A0A962NG90-F1
#
_entry.id   AF-A0A962NG90-F1
#
_cell.length_a   1.000
_cell.length_b   1.000
_cell.length_c   1.000
_cell.angle_alpha   90.00
_cell.angle_beta   90.00
_cell.angle_gamma   90.00
#
_symmetry.space_group_name_H-M   'P 1'
#
loop_
_entity.id
_entity.type
_entity.pdbx_description
1 polymer ?
#
loop_
_entity_poly.entity_id
_entity_poly.type
_entity_poly.pdbx_seq_one_letter_code
_entity_poly.pdbx_strand_id
1 'polypeptide(L)'
;MRVWQWLAGSVLALAGLVDGSGHATASEPAPTAPVVMPIENDTPQVRELMAYRRQAVDPVAWMIRLATGVPIEEQEIAPGVFVRAEVRRFDDFTVVWRLAPGVDTSAVKLYRSSNAARVTVSAAEIMGANGLTEQAFSAVDEAGVATLSASPAPGASSDGWLEVRAAVIVPSTAFTVTNTNDSGAGSLRQALIEANAAVGGAHVISISATGTINLLSALPQIVNISVAINGPGADSLTINRSSGGNYAIFATPGILYTRAYGFSGMRLQNGAGGSGAIAITGGSTTINQCVIANNLGTFAGGGVGLVSSAITITNTTFSNNRTPLQGAAINAQGSALTISNSTFSGNQITGTSGTAGAIQHFASSQPLTLANVTFSGNTSASLAAGRGVALECDSPGSFRNTIFNGQSPQIGGGGCNSLGNNLSSDGSGNLNQAGDLPNSNPLLSALGDLGGSTSTHALLPGSPAIDAGTSTGAPATDQRGIARVGAVDIGAFESRGFTITRTSGNAQTATINTAFASPLGASVVSAASEPVQGGVVRFTAPGSGASATLSSPSATIAASGEANTTATANGSAGSYTVSANAAGATGGPLSYALTNEALAVTADLAITITDAVSAETPGSVVTYRIV
;
A
#
# COMPACT_ATOMS: atom_id res chain seq x y z
N MET A 1 44.30 -2.85 14.68
CA MET A 1 44.84 -4.24 14.77
C MET A 1 43.68 -5.18 14.49
N ARG A 2 43.76 -6.07 13.48
CA ARG A 2 42.73 -7.07 13.05
C ARG A 2 41.40 -6.50 12.50
N VAL A 3 40.71 -7.11 11.52
CA VAL A 3 41.07 -7.96 10.34
C VAL A 3 40.01 -7.67 9.26
N TRP A 4 40.41 -7.56 7.99
CA TRP A 4 39.54 -7.64 6.79
C TRP A 4 40.21 -8.56 5.76
N GLN A 5 39.56 -9.66 5.37
CA GLN A 5 39.72 -10.51 4.16
C GLN A 5 38.45 -11.40 4.10
N TRP A 6 37.92 -11.98 3.02
CA TRP A 6 38.27 -12.21 1.59
C TRP A 6 37.37 -11.33 0.67
N LEU A 7 37.40 -11.26 -0.68
CA LEU A 7 38.29 -11.56 -1.84
C LEU A 7 37.63 -10.81 -3.06
N ALA A 8 38.14 -10.65 -4.28
CA ALA A 8 39.40 -10.93 -5.03
C ALA A 8 39.47 -9.89 -6.18
N GLY A 9 40.50 -9.73 -7.01
CA GLY A 9 41.86 -10.29 -7.04
C GLY A 9 42.51 -10.05 -8.43
N SER A 10 43.77 -9.61 -8.47
CA SER A 10 44.68 -9.58 -9.64
C SER A 10 46.10 -9.26 -9.17
N VAL A 11 47.13 -9.60 -9.95
CA VAL A 11 48.44 -10.06 -9.41
C VAL A 11 49.64 -9.21 -9.90
N LEU A 12 50.74 -9.29 -9.13
CA LEU A 12 52.11 -8.78 -9.35
C LEU A 12 52.34 -7.26 -9.11
N ALA A 13 53.47 -6.75 -8.60
CA ALA A 13 54.56 -7.18 -7.70
C ALA A 13 55.83 -6.36 -8.04
N LEU A 14 56.46 -5.67 -7.09
CA LEU A 14 57.83 -5.93 -6.58
C LEU A 14 58.29 -4.88 -5.52
N ALA A 15 59.31 -5.26 -4.73
CA ALA A 15 60.00 -4.57 -3.61
C ALA A 15 60.49 -3.11 -3.85
N GLY A 16 60.92 -2.32 -2.85
CA GLY A 16 61.03 -2.51 -1.39
C GLY A 16 62.27 -1.80 -0.78
N LEU A 17 62.35 -1.68 0.57
CA LEU A 17 63.53 -1.28 1.40
C LEU A 17 64.02 0.20 1.30
N VAL A 18 64.71 0.83 2.29
CA VAL A 18 64.84 0.66 3.77
C VAL A 18 65.49 1.94 4.40
N ASP A 19 65.31 2.14 5.72
CA ASP A 19 66.03 2.99 6.74
C ASP A 19 66.74 4.33 6.43
N GLY A 20 66.87 5.15 7.49
CA GLY A 20 68.02 6.07 7.63
C GLY A 20 67.85 7.24 8.62
N SER A 21 68.28 7.09 9.88
CA SER A 21 68.27 8.15 10.91
C SER A 21 69.52 9.05 10.92
N GLY A 22 69.39 10.33 11.34
CA GLY A 22 70.56 11.16 11.70
C GLY A 22 70.23 12.55 12.28
N HIS A 23 70.84 12.91 13.41
CA HIS A 23 70.80 14.26 14.04
C HIS A 23 72.13 15.00 13.85
N ALA A 24 72.11 16.33 13.64
CA ALA A 24 73.08 17.27 14.23
C ALA A 24 72.66 18.75 14.08
N THR A 25 73.13 19.55 15.03
CA THR A 25 72.78 20.93 15.42
C THR A 25 73.23 22.09 14.50
N ALA A 26 72.34 23.09 14.38
CA ALA A 26 72.55 24.55 14.49
C ALA A 26 73.68 25.29 13.72
N SER A 27 73.28 26.11 12.74
CA SER A 27 73.50 27.57 12.75
C SER A 27 72.72 28.24 11.61
N GLU A 28 71.96 29.30 11.90
CA GLU A 28 71.22 30.07 10.88
C GLU A 28 72.12 31.07 10.14
N PRO A 29 71.85 31.26 8.85
CA PRO A 29 71.83 32.59 8.24
C PRO A 29 70.40 32.96 7.75
N ALA A 30 70.16 34.27 7.69
CA ALA A 30 68.86 34.91 7.39
C ALA A 30 68.28 34.57 5.99
N PRO A 31 66.98 34.84 5.73
CA PRO A 31 66.18 34.06 4.79
C PRO A 31 66.52 34.34 3.32
N THR A 32 66.69 33.25 2.55
CA THR A 32 66.64 33.28 1.09
C THR A 32 65.24 32.94 0.59
N ALA A 33 64.90 33.41 -0.62
CA ALA A 33 63.53 33.46 -1.14
C ALA A 33 62.83 32.08 -1.18
N PRO A 34 61.49 32.04 -1.03
CA PRO A 34 60.74 30.79 -1.06
C PRO A 34 60.90 30.05 -2.39
N VAL A 35 61.41 28.83 -2.31
CA VAL A 35 61.51 27.89 -3.43
C VAL A 35 60.10 27.52 -3.89
N VAL A 36 59.77 27.83 -5.14
CA VAL A 36 58.53 27.39 -5.77
C VAL A 36 58.67 25.92 -6.17
N MET A 37 57.99 25.03 -5.45
CA MET A 37 57.77 23.66 -5.93
C MET A 37 56.69 23.66 -7.03
N PRO A 38 56.82 22.85 -8.10
CA PRO A 38 55.83 22.79 -9.17
C PRO A 38 54.52 22.16 -8.66
N ILE A 39 53.37 22.71 -9.08
CA ILE A 39 52.06 22.09 -8.84
C ILE A 39 51.81 21.04 -9.92
N GLU A 40 51.92 19.76 -9.55
CA GLU A 40 51.45 18.64 -10.38
C GLU A 40 49.92 18.60 -10.43
N ASN A 41 49.30 19.32 -11.38
CA ASN A 41 47.92 19.01 -11.83
C ASN A 41 47.51 19.67 -13.16
N ASP A 42 48.41 19.72 -14.14
CA ASP A 42 48.11 20.30 -15.46
C ASP A 42 47.52 19.25 -16.45
N THR A 43 46.36 18.70 -16.09
CA THR A 43 45.61 17.76 -16.93
C THR A 43 44.73 18.51 -17.95
N PRO A 44 44.36 17.88 -19.09
CA PRO A 44 43.45 18.50 -20.07
C PRO A 44 42.14 19.00 -19.45
N GLN A 45 41.57 18.25 -18.49
CA GLN A 45 40.35 18.63 -17.77
C GLN A 45 40.53 19.91 -16.95
N VAL A 46 41.70 20.10 -16.33
CA VAL A 46 42.00 21.33 -15.55
C VAL A 46 42.20 22.53 -16.48
N ARG A 47 42.83 22.34 -17.65
CA ARG A 47 42.96 23.40 -18.67
C ARG A 47 41.60 23.80 -19.23
N GLU A 48 40.72 22.86 -19.48
CA GLU A 48 39.35 23.09 -19.95
C GLU A 48 38.51 23.84 -18.90
N LEU A 49 38.59 23.41 -17.63
CA LEU A 49 37.96 24.10 -16.50
C LEU A 49 38.46 25.55 -16.31
N MET A 50 39.76 25.79 -16.52
CA MET A 50 40.39 27.12 -16.48
C MET A 50 40.13 27.97 -17.74
N ALA A 51 39.69 27.36 -18.85
CA ALA A 51 39.18 28.08 -20.02
C ALA A 51 37.76 28.60 -19.76
N TYR A 52 36.86 27.74 -19.25
CA TYR A 52 35.51 28.15 -18.83
C TYR A 52 35.52 29.24 -17.75
N ARG A 53 36.47 29.18 -16.80
CA ARG A 53 36.65 30.21 -15.76
C ARG A 53 36.85 31.63 -16.30
N ARG A 54 37.39 31.79 -17.52
CA ARG A 54 37.74 33.10 -18.11
C ARG A 54 36.63 33.73 -18.96
N GLN A 55 35.46 33.10 -19.10
CA GLN A 55 34.37 33.57 -19.96
C GLN A 55 33.07 33.95 -19.21
N ALA A 56 32.99 33.77 -17.89
CA ALA A 56 31.78 34.05 -17.11
C ALA A 56 31.85 35.38 -16.35
N VAL A 57 30.82 36.22 -16.50
CA VAL A 57 30.72 37.57 -15.90
C VAL A 57 29.54 37.69 -14.91
N ASP A 58 28.73 36.63 -14.72
CA ASP A 58 27.56 36.62 -13.81
C ASP A 58 27.68 35.54 -12.69
N PRO A 59 27.75 35.93 -11.40
CA PRO A 59 27.96 34.99 -10.28
C PRO A 59 26.76 34.13 -9.85
N VAL A 60 25.51 34.50 -10.18
CA VAL A 60 24.32 33.71 -9.75
C VAL A 60 24.38 32.28 -10.31
N ALA A 61 25.02 32.14 -11.48
CA ALA A 61 25.28 30.86 -12.15
C ALA A 61 26.29 29.94 -11.42
N TRP A 62 27.02 30.43 -10.40
CA TRP A 62 27.88 29.58 -9.56
C TRP A 62 27.13 29.00 -8.34
N MET A 63 26.09 29.68 -7.84
CA MET A 63 25.27 29.20 -6.70
C MET A 63 24.49 27.92 -7.02
N ILE A 64 24.05 27.74 -8.26
CA ILE A 64 23.39 26.50 -8.74
C ILE A 64 24.40 25.37 -8.97
N ARG A 65 25.68 25.70 -9.14
CA ARG A 65 26.79 24.76 -9.41
C ARG A 65 27.08 23.81 -8.26
N LEU A 66 26.35 23.98 -7.16
CA LEU A 66 26.39 23.20 -5.93
C LEU A 66 25.01 22.66 -5.52
N ALA A 67 24.14 22.33 -6.49
CA ALA A 67 22.88 21.57 -6.34
C ALA A 67 23.03 20.15 -5.72
N THR A 68 24.16 19.89 -5.06
CA THR A 68 24.79 18.59 -4.83
C THR A 68 25.68 18.53 -3.57
N GLY A 69 25.86 19.63 -2.80
CA GLY A 69 26.20 19.58 -1.37
C GLY A 69 27.59 20.05 -0.87
N VAL A 70 27.78 21.37 -0.73
CA VAL A 70 28.79 22.11 0.08
C VAL A 70 28.17 23.49 0.40
N PRO A 71 28.46 24.15 1.54
CA PRO A 71 27.71 25.32 2.00
C PRO A 71 28.03 26.61 1.26
N ILE A 72 27.09 27.56 1.28
CA ILE A 72 27.33 28.97 1.00
C ILE A 72 27.75 29.63 2.33
N GLU A 73 28.99 30.12 2.39
CA GLU A 73 29.46 30.98 3.49
C GLU A 73 28.73 32.33 3.45
N GLU A 74 28.62 33.00 4.60
CA GLU A 74 27.90 34.27 4.74
C GLU A 74 28.59 35.37 3.90
N GLN A 75 28.09 35.57 2.68
CA GLN A 75 28.76 36.41 1.68
C GLN A 75 28.09 37.79 1.59
N GLU A 76 28.90 38.84 1.72
CA GLU A 76 28.47 40.22 1.54
C GLU A 76 28.29 40.53 0.04
N ILE A 77 27.06 40.73 -0.41
CA ILE A 77 26.72 41.01 -1.82
C ILE A 77 26.61 42.51 -2.15
N ALA A 78 26.43 43.32 -1.11
CA ALA A 78 26.44 44.77 -1.11
C ALA A 78 26.78 45.23 0.33
N PRO A 79 27.28 46.46 0.56
CA PRO A 79 27.65 46.93 1.89
C PRO A 79 26.54 46.71 2.93
N GLY A 80 26.81 45.88 3.93
CA GLY A 80 25.86 45.50 4.98
C GLY A 80 24.76 44.52 4.57
N VAL A 81 24.88 43.81 3.44
CA VAL A 81 23.90 42.79 2.97
C VAL A 81 24.58 41.43 2.83
N PHE A 82 24.27 40.53 3.76
CA PHE A 82 24.81 39.19 3.82
C PHE A 82 23.80 38.15 3.33
N VAL A 83 24.24 37.11 2.63
CA VAL A 83 23.36 36.03 2.13
C VAL A 83 23.86 34.67 2.59
N ARG A 84 22.91 33.82 3.01
CA ARG A 84 23.11 32.42 3.37
C ARG A 84 21.96 31.59 2.80
N ALA A 85 22.22 30.35 2.36
CA ALA A 85 21.14 29.41 2.01
C ALA A 85 20.98 28.36 3.11
N GLU A 86 19.73 28.07 3.50
CA GLU A 86 19.36 27.01 4.44
C GLU A 86 18.40 26.02 3.74
N VAL A 87 18.82 24.76 3.64
CA VAL A 87 17.98 23.69 3.08
C VAL A 87 17.15 23.08 4.21
N ARG A 88 15.83 23.19 4.13
CA ARG A 88 14.91 22.56 5.11
C ARG A 88 14.30 21.26 4.60
N ARG A 89 14.13 21.10 3.27
CA ARG A 89 13.74 19.85 2.59
C ARG A 89 14.40 19.76 1.22
N PHE A 90 14.36 18.59 0.57
CA PHE A 90 15.03 18.37 -0.73
C PHE A 90 14.47 19.21 -1.89
N ASP A 91 13.20 19.58 -1.84
CA ASP A 91 12.52 20.35 -2.87
C ASP A 91 12.21 21.81 -2.45
N ASP A 92 12.45 22.15 -1.17
CA ASP A 92 12.26 23.50 -0.59
C ASP A 92 13.58 24.04 -0.02
N PHE A 93 14.18 25.04 -0.68
CA PHE A 93 15.31 25.78 -0.11
C PHE A 93 14.89 27.19 0.32
N THR A 94 15.34 27.58 1.52
CA THR A 94 15.15 28.93 2.07
C THR A 94 16.41 29.72 1.80
N VAL A 95 16.32 30.80 1.02
CA VAL A 95 17.38 31.80 0.97
C VAL A 95 17.14 32.77 2.14
N VAL A 96 18.22 33.05 2.86
CA VAL A 96 18.27 33.87 4.06
C VAL A 96 19.14 35.09 3.76
N TRP A 97 18.54 36.29 3.80
CA TRP A 97 19.30 37.54 3.75
C TRP A 97 19.38 38.12 5.17
N ARG A 98 20.57 38.60 5.54
CA ARG A 98 20.83 39.31 6.79
C ARG A 98 21.30 40.72 6.47
N LEU A 99 20.53 41.71 6.91
CA LEU A 99 20.89 43.13 6.76
C LEU A 99 21.58 43.62 8.03
N ALA A 100 22.64 44.40 7.85
CA ALA A 100 23.38 45.03 8.93
C ALA A 100 22.54 46.05 9.71
N PRO A 101 22.88 46.32 10.98
CA PRO A 101 22.20 47.33 11.77
C PRO A 101 22.20 48.70 11.07
N GLY A 102 21.02 49.30 10.93
CA GLY A 102 20.85 50.63 10.31
C GLY A 102 20.69 50.65 8.79
N VAL A 103 20.67 49.51 8.09
CA VAL A 103 20.35 49.46 6.65
C VAL A 103 18.88 49.83 6.41
N ASP A 104 18.63 50.77 5.50
CA ASP A 104 17.26 51.17 5.09
C ASP A 104 16.56 50.01 4.37
N THR A 105 15.53 49.47 5.03
CA THR A 105 14.82 48.28 4.59
C THR A 105 13.78 48.55 3.50
N SER A 106 13.50 49.82 3.17
CA SER A 106 12.58 50.20 2.09
C SER A 106 13.11 49.89 0.68
N ALA A 107 14.39 49.53 0.57
CA ALA A 107 15.10 49.30 -0.70
C ALA A 107 15.40 47.82 -1.02
N VAL A 108 14.89 46.85 -0.23
CA VAL A 108 15.14 45.42 -0.48
C VAL A 108 14.43 44.97 -1.77
N LYS A 109 15.23 44.82 -2.83
CA LYS A 109 14.79 44.39 -4.16
C LYS A 109 15.39 43.04 -4.51
N LEU A 110 14.53 42.08 -4.83
CA LEU A 110 14.92 40.77 -5.33
C LEU A 110 14.89 40.80 -6.85
N TYR A 111 16.05 40.62 -7.48
CA TYR A 111 16.22 40.64 -8.93
C TYR A 111 16.28 39.21 -9.50
N ARG A 112 15.46 38.90 -10.50
CA ARG A 112 15.61 37.66 -11.29
C ARG A 112 16.65 37.83 -12.40
N SER A 113 17.44 36.79 -12.67
CA SER A 113 18.18 36.69 -13.94
C SER A 113 17.20 36.30 -15.06
N SER A 114 17.37 36.85 -16.26
CA SER A 114 16.54 36.50 -17.44
C SER A 114 16.64 35.02 -17.83
N ASN A 115 17.73 34.35 -17.46
CA ASN A 115 17.94 32.92 -17.67
C ASN A 115 17.35 32.04 -16.55
N ALA A 116 16.89 32.64 -15.44
CA ALA A 116 16.38 31.96 -14.25
C ALA A 116 14.85 32.07 -14.11
N ALA A 117 14.12 31.90 -15.22
CA ALA A 117 12.64 31.89 -15.28
C ALA A 117 11.96 30.69 -14.55
N ARG A 118 12.66 30.12 -13.56
CA ARG A 118 12.37 28.86 -12.87
C ARG A 118 12.54 28.98 -11.35
N VAL A 119 12.31 30.17 -10.81
CA VAL A 119 12.39 30.48 -9.37
C VAL A 119 11.17 31.32 -9.03
N THR A 120 10.22 30.74 -8.28
CA THR A 120 9.07 31.49 -7.72
C THR A 120 9.32 31.69 -6.24
N VAL A 121 9.23 32.94 -5.77
CA VAL A 121 9.27 33.29 -4.34
C VAL A 121 7.84 33.54 -3.88
N SER A 122 7.37 32.78 -2.89
CA SER A 122 5.95 32.76 -2.48
C SER A 122 5.64 33.58 -1.23
N ALA A 123 6.55 33.62 -0.25
CA ALA A 123 6.39 34.36 1.00
C ALA A 123 7.77 34.77 1.55
N ALA A 124 7.82 35.89 2.28
CA ALA A 124 8.97 36.28 3.10
C ALA A 124 8.58 36.41 4.58
N GLU A 125 9.31 35.70 5.44
CA GLU A 125 9.30 35.99 6.87
C GLU A 125 10.36 37.06 7.16
N ILE A 126 9.97 38.12 7.88
CA ILE A 126 10.88 39.15 8.38
C ILE A 126 11.05 38.92 9.89
N MET A 127 12.29 38.67 10.32
CA MET A 127 12.65 38.63 11.74
C MET A 127 13.51 39.84 12.11
N GLY A 128 13.08 40.58 13.13
CA GLY A 128 13.88 41.62 13.79
C GLY A 128 14.09 41.29 15.27
N ALA A 129 14.89 42.11 15.97
CA ALA A 129 15.22 41.90 17.39
C ALA A 129 14.00 41.82 18.33
N ASN A 130 12.82 42.30 17.89
CA ASN A 130 11.61 42.40 18.70
C ASN A 130 10.43 41.52 18.22
N GLY A 131 10.63 40.57 17.28
CA GLY A 131 9.61 39.58 16.91
C GLY A 131 9.55 39.18 15.43
N LEU A 132 8.70 38.20 15.14
CA LEU A 132 8.41 37.67 13.81
C LEU A 132 7.24 38.43 13.16
N THR A 133 7.38 38.83 11.89
CA THR A 133 6.26 39.33 11.09
C THR A 133 6.30 38.70 9.70
N GLU A 134 5.23 38.00 9.31
CA GLU A 134 5.09 37.43 7.96
C GLU A 134 4.61 38.51 6.98
N GLN A 135 5.21 38.59 5.79
CA GLN A 135 4.76 39.48 4.72
C GLN A 135 4.67 38.75 3.37
N ALA A 136 3.53 38.95 2.70
CA ALA A 136 3.33 38.50 1.33
C ALA A 136 4.00 39.46 0.34
N PHE A 137 4.62 38.93 -0.71
CA PHE A 137 5.14 39.74 -1.81
C PHE A 137 3.99 40.24 -2.70
N SER A 138 4.11 41.48 -3.19
CA SER A 138 3.40 41.88 -4.40
C SER A 138 3.94 41.08 -5.60
N ALA A 139 3.09 40.78 -6.58
CA ALA A 139 3.49 40.06 -7.78
C ALA A 139 4.73 40.70 -8.45
N VAL A 140 5.68 39.86 -8.86
CA VAL A 140 6.93 40.29 -9.52
C VAL A 140 6.58 41.07 -10.79
N ASP A 141 7.22 42.22 -10.99
CA ASP A 141 6.94 43.06 -12.16
C ASP A 141 7.43 42.44 -13.49
N GLU A 142 7.07 43.06 -14.62
CA GLU A 142 7.48 42.62 -15.95
C GLU A 142 9.01 42.66 -16.14
N ALA A 143 9.74 43.48 -15.38
CA ALA A 143 11.20 43.52 -15.40
C ALA A 143 11.82 42.36 -14.58
N GLY A 144 11.11 41.84 -13.57
CA GLY A 144 11.55 40.75 -12.73
C GLY A 144 12.02 41.14 -11.34
N VAL A 145 11.56 42.29 -10.86
CA VAL A 145 11.87 42.80 -9.53
C VAL A 145 10.67 42.57 -8.62
N ALA A 146 10.90 41.91 -7.49
CA ALA A 146 9.98 41.91 -6.36
C ALA A 146 10.47 42.92 -5.33
N THR A 147 9.57 43.78 -4.84
CA THR A 147 9.88 44.81 -3.85
C THR A 147 9.16 44.48 -2.55
N LEU A 148 9.89 44.44 -1.43
CA LEU A 148 9.33 44.19 -0.11
C LEU A 148 9.27 45.51 0.68
N SER A 149 8.07 45.99 1.00
CA SER A 149 7.87 47.24 1.73
C SER A 149 7.97 47.02 3.24
N ALA A 150 9.19 46.97 3.77
CA ALA A 150 9.42 47.00 5.20
C ALA A 150 9.32 48.45 5.74
N SER A 151 8.51 48.65 6.77
CA SER A 151 8.50 49.90 7.55
C SER A 151 9.31 49.68 8.85
N PRO A 152 10.16 50.62 9.27
CA PRO A 152 10.84 50.50 10.56
C PRO A 152 9.84 50.42 11.71
N ALA A 153 10.04 49.47 12.63
CA ALA A 153 9.27 49.43 13.87
C ALA A 153 9.63 50.66 14.73
N PRO A 154 8.64 51.46 15.20
CA PRO A 154 8.93 52.65 16.00
C PRO A 154 9.69 52.28 17.29
N GLY A 155 10.90 52.81 17.46
CA GLY A 155 11.73 52.58 18.65
C GLY A 155 12.78 51.47 18.56
N ALA A 156 13.12 50.98 17.35
CA ALA A 156 14.26 50.07 17.19
C ALA A 156 15.59 50.75 17.62
N SER A 157 16.16 50.31 18.74
CA SER A 157 17.52 50.68 19.17
C SER A 157 18.56 50.08 18.21
N SER A 158 19.68 50.78 18.04
CA SER A 158 20.56 50.73 16.85
C SER A 158 21.34 49.44 16.57
N ASP A 159 21.11 48.33 17.28
CA ASP A 159 21.85 47.08 17.12
C ASP A 159 20.89 45.89 16.92
N GLY A 160 20.60 45.58 15.66
CA GLY A 160 19.77 44.44 15.27
C GLY A 160 19.90 44.12 13.79
N TRP A 161 19.89 42.83 13.45
CA TRP A 161 19.98 42.34 12.08
C TRP A 161 18.58 41.98 11.58
N LEU A 162 18.27 42.30 10.32
CA LEU A 162 17.03 41.86 9.69
C LEU A 162 17.25 40.51 9.00
N GLU A 163 16.59 39.44 9.44
CA GLU A 163 16.59 38.17 8.72
C GLU A 163 15.36 38.07 7.82
N VAL A 164 15.57 38.02 6.50
CA VAL A 164 14.53 37.76 5.50
C VAL A 164 14.66 36.32 5.04
N ARG A 165 13.61 35.51 5.18
CA ARG A 165 13.58 34.10 4.73
C ARG A 165 12.63 33.96 3.55
N ALA A 166 13.10 33.51 2.38
CA ALA A 166 12.23 33.24 1.23
C ALA A 166 12.42 31.82 0.68
N ALA A 167 11.32 31.10 0.46
CA ALA A 167 11.31 29.83 -0.24
C ALA A 167 11.46 30.04 -1.75
N VAL A 168 12.28 29.21 -2.41
CA VAL A 168 12.40 29.17 -3.87
C VAL A 168 11.79 27.91 -4.43
N ILE A 169 10.74 28.08 -5.24
CA ILE A 169 10.05 27.00 -5.95
C ILE A 169 10.65 26.85 -7.35
N VAL A 170 11.21 25.67 -7.64
CA VAL A 170 11.66 25.29 -8.99
C VAL A 170 10.50 24.59 -9.73
N PRO A 171 10.01 25.10 -10.87
CA PRO A 171 8.89 24.52 -11.58
C PRO A 171 9.22 23.13 -12.14
N SER A 172 8.26 22.23 -12.01
CA SER A 172 8.28 20.90 -12.59
C SER A 172 8.37 20.96 -14.11
N THR A 173 9.20 20.09 -14.71
CA THR A 173 9.16 19.83 -16.16
C THR A 173 8.23 18.63 -16.40
N ALA A 174 7.25 18.81 -17.28
CA ALA A 174 6.32 17.76 -17.68
C ALA A 174 6.72 17.16 -19.04
N PHE A 175 6.68 15.82 -19.13
CA PHE A 175 6.96 15.04 -20.33
C PHE A 175 5.73 14.21 -20.68
N THR A 176 5.46 14.02 -21.98
CA THR A 176 4.25 13.33 -22.45
C THR A 176 4.57 12.08 -23.26
N VAL A 177 3.94 10.97 -22.93
CA VAL A 177 4.01 9.71 -23.70
C VAL A 177 2.71 9.55 -24.47
N THR A 178 2.80 9.57 -25.80
CA THR A 178 1.66 9.69 -26.72
C THR A 178 1.45 8.45 -27.60
N ASN A 179 2.39 7.50 -27.59
CA ASN A 179 2.26 6.22 -28.31
C ASN A 179 2.80 5.05 -27.49
N THR A 180 2.50 3.82 -27.96
CA THR A 180 2.87 2.56 -27.29
C THR A 180 4.16 1.92 -27.81
N ASN A 181 4.99 2.67 -28.55
CA ASN A 181 6.23 2.14 -29.11
C ASN A 181 7.27 1.91 -28.00
N ASP A 182 8.13 0.90 -28.15
CA ASP A 182 9.24 0.65 -27.22
C ASP A 182 10.26 1.81 -27.19
N SER A 183 10.41 2.54 -28.31
CA SER A 183 11.39 3.59 -28.49
C SER A 183 10.96 4.63 -29.53
N GLY A 184 11.72 5.72 -29.66
CA GLY A 184 11.45 6.83 -30.57
C GLY A 184 10.57 7.94 -29.97
N ALA A 185 10.30 8.98 -30.75
CA ALA A 185 9.55 10.16 -30.30
C ALA A 185 8.17 9.78 -29.73
N GLY A 186 7.79 10.38 -28.60
CA GLY A 186 6.52 10.13 -27.91
C GLY A 186 6.42 8.79 -27.16
N SER A 187 7.48 7.96 -27.13
CA SER A 187 7.55 6.72 -26.34
C SER A 187 7.91 6.99 -24.87
N LEU A 188 7.56 6.03 -23.99
CA LEU A 188 7.96 6.05 -22.57
C LEU A 188 9.48 6.06 -22.40
N ARG A 189 10.21 5.33 -23.25
CA ARG A 189 11.67 5.29 -23.26
C ARG A 189 12.26 6.67 -23.53
N GLN A 190 11.72 7.39 -24.52
CA GLN A 190 12.18 8.73 -24.86
C GLN A 190 11.86 9.74 -23.73
N ALA A 191 10.65 9.70 -23.17
CA ALA A 191 10.28 10.57 -22.05
C ALA A 191 11.17 10.34 -20.81
N LEU A 192 11.59 9.11 -20.53
CA LEU A 192 12.55 8.81 -19.46
C LEU A 192 13.97 9.34 -19.76
N ILE A 193 14.44 9.27 -21.02
CA ILE A 193 15.73 9.86 -21.43
C ILE A 193 15.70 11.38 -21.23
N GLU A 194 14.63 12.03 -21.70
CA GLU A 194 14.45 13.48 -21.58
C GLU A 194 14.31 13.93 -20.13
N ALA A 195 13.55 13.19 -19.31
CA ALA A 195 13.44 13.44 -17.88
C ALA A 195 14.79 13.29 -17.17
N ASN A 196 15.54 12.21 -17.41
CA ASN A 196 16.86 11.99 -16.80
C ASN A 196 17.91 13.04 -17.22
N ALA A 197 17.75 13.64 -18.40
CA ALA A 197 18.62 14.70 -18.92
C ALA A 197 18.19 16.12 -18.49
N ALA A 198 16.99 16.27 -17.92
CA ALA A 198 16.46 17.56 -17.54
C ALA A 198 17.03 18.07 -16.20
N VAL A 199 17.03 19.40 -16.05
CA VAL A 199 17.46 20.10 -14.84
C VAL A 199 16.24 20.63 -14.08
N GLY A 200 16.20 20.42 -12.76
CA GLY A 200 15.18 20.96 -11.87
C GLY A 200 14.79 20.03 -10.71
N GLY A 201 13.70 20.39 -10.03
CA GLY A 201 13.06 19.56 -9.00
C GLY A 201 12.21 18.44 -9.60
N ALA A 202 11.20 17.94 -8.86
CA ALA A 202 10.38 16.82 -9.29
C ALA A 202 9.76 16.97 -10.70
N HIS A 203 9.88 15.94 -11.52
CA HIS A 203 9.38 15.86 -12.89
C HIS A 203 8.09 15.03 -12.97
N VAL A 204 7.28 15.25 -14.00
CA VAL A 204 6.07 14.46 -14.26
C VAL A 204 6.15 13.85 -15.66
N ILE A 205 5.95 12.53 -15.77
CA ILE A 205 5.76 11.83 -17.03
C ILE A 205 4.28 11.45 -17.12
N SER A 206 3.52 12.15 -17.97
CA SER A 206 2.10 11.90 -18.22
C SER A 206 1.94 10.99 -19.44
N ILE A 207 1.42 9.78 -19.23
CA ILE A 207 1.14 8.83 -20.30
C ILE A 207 -0.32 9.00 -20.74
N SER A 208 -0.52 9.51 -21.95
CA SER A 208 -1.84 9.59 -22.60
C SER A 208 -2.10 8.39 -23.53
N ALA A 209 -1.07 7.60 -23.85
CA ALA A 209 -1.20 6.38 -24.63
C ALA A 209 -2.00 5.30 -23.89
N THR A 210 -2.89 4.62 -24.61
CA THR A 210 -3.68 3.47 -24.13
C THR A 210 -3.29 2.19 -24.87
N GLY A 211 -3.58 1.03 -24.29
CA GLY A 211 -3.15 -0.28 -24.80
C GLY A 211 -1.85 -0.76 -24.15
N THR A 212 -1.03 -1.50 -24.91
CA THR A 212 0.15 -2.19 -24.35
C THR A 212 1.46 -1.62 -24.89
N ILE A 213 2.28 -1.05 -24.00
CA ILE A 213 3.70 -0.76 -24.27
C ILE A 213 4.48 -2.06 -24.09
N ASN A 214 4.88 -2.66 -25.21
CA ASN A 214 5.70 -3.88 -25.22
C ASN A 214 7.17 -3.51 -25.16
N LEU A 215 7.79 -3.68 -23.99
CA LEU A 215 9.22 -3.43 -23.80
C LEU A 215 10.02 -4.55 -24.46
N LEU A 216 10.91 -4.17 -25.37
CA LEU A 216 11.83 -5.05 -26.08
C LEU A 216 13.19 -5.13 -25.36
N SER A 217 13.53 -4.10 -24.59
CA SER A 217 14.73 -4.01 -23.74
C SER A 217 14.43 -3.25 -22.45
N ALA A 218 15.31 -3.36 -21.46
CA ALA A 218 15.18 -2.60 -20.21
C ALA A 218 15.00 -1.09 -20.48
N LEU A 219 14.09 -0.44 -19.76
CA LEU A 219 13.97 1.02 -19.80
C LEU A 219 15.24 1.66 -19.21
N PRO A 220 15.58 2.91 -19.61
CA PRO A 220 16.59 3.70 -18.93
C PRO A 220 16.29 3.73 -17.43
N GLN A 221 17.29 3.48 -16.60
CA GLN A 221 17.11 3.60 -15.15
C GLN A 221 16.75 5.04 -14.80
N ILE A 222 15.92 5.21 -13.77
CA ILE A 222 15.61 6.53 -13.23
C ILE A 222 16.84 7.01 -12.47
N VAL A 223 17.49 8.07 -12.94
CA VAL A 223 18.76 8.56 -12.41
C VAL A 223 18.69 10.06 -12.13
N ASN A 224 19.24 10.47 -10.99
CA ASN A 224 19.39 11.87 -10.58
C ASN A 224 18.11 12.74 -10.51
N ILE A 225 16.91 12.20 -10.78
CA ILE A 225 15.63 12.92 -10.78
C ILE A 225 14.61 12.34 -9.80
N SER A 226 13.77 13.20 -9.23
CA SER A 226 12.51 12.77 -8.63
C SER A 226 11.46 12.80 -9.75
N VAL A 227 10.62 11.76 -9.89
CA VAL A 227 9.69 11.64 -11.01
C VAL A 227 8.38 10.98 -10.61
N ALA A 228 7.26 11.55 -11.04
CA ALA A 228 5.94 10.92 -10.99
C ALA A 228 5.53 10.46 -12.40
N ILE A 229 5.37 9.15 -12.58
CA ILE A 229 4.93 8.53 -13.84
C ILE A 229 3.46 8.16 -13.69
N ASN A 230 2.60 8.87 -14.45
CA ASN A 230 1.15 8.80 -14.32
C ASN A 230 0.54 8.24 -15.61
N GLY A 231 -0.09 7.08 -15.51
CA GLY A 231 -0.86 6.46 -16.59
C GLY A 231 -2.35 6.85 -16.56
N PRO A 232 -3.10 6.50 -17.63
CA PRO A 232 -4.51 6.86 -17.79
C PRO A 232 -5.48 5.96 -17.00
N GLY A 233 -4.97 4.92 -16.31
CA GLY A 233 -5.75 3.90 -15.61
C GLY A 233 -5.18 2.50 -15.88
N ALA A 234 -5.16 1.61 -14.88
CA ALA A 234 -4.53 0.30 -15.03
C ALA A 234 -5.23 -0.62 -16.04
N ASP A 235 -6.53 -0.42 -16.26
CA ASP A 235 -7.31 -1.13 -17.29
C ASP A 235 -7.13 -0.51 -18.69
N SER A 236 -6.59 0.71 -18.77
CA SER A 236 -6.34 1.45 -20.02
C SER A 236 -4.90 1.35 -20.53
N LEU A 237 -3.92 1.14 -19.64
CA LEU A 237 -2.49 1.07 -19.99
C LEU A 237 -1.81 -0.13 -19.33
N THR A 238 -1.21 -0.99 -20.16
CA THR A 238 -0.29 -2.05 -19.73
C THR A 238 1.14 -1.75 -20.18
N ILE A 239 2.09 -1.78 -19.26
CA ILE A 239 3.53 -1.83 -19.56
C ILE A 239 3.97 -3.29 -19.36
N ASN A 240 4.40 -3.91 -20.44
CA ASN A 240 4.65 -5.35 -20.53
C ASN A 240 6.10 -5.62 -20.89
N ARG A 241 6.82 -6.40 -20.07
CA ARG A 241 8.11 -6.97 -20.50
C ARG A 241 7.84 -8.07 -21.53
N SER A 242 8.10 -7.78 -22.80
CA SER A 242 7.70 -8.64 -23.93
C SER A 242 8.82 -9.56 -24.44
N SER A 243 10.09 -9.23 -24.17
CA SER A 243 11.28 -9.99 -24.59
C SER A 243 11.85 -10.87 -23.47
N GLY A 244 12.71 -11.83 -23.81
CA GLY A 244 13.33 -12.78 -22.85
C GLY A 244 14.41 -12.20 -21.92
N GLY A 245 14.62 -10.88 -21.88
CA GLY A 245 15.65 -10.27 -21.04
C GLY A 245 15.27 -10.22 -19.55
N ASN A 246 16.25 -10.35 -18.66
CA ASN A 246 16.05 -10.43 -17.21
C ASN A 246 16.12 -9.03 -16.55
N TYR A 247 15.07 -8.22 -16.69
CA TYR A 247 15.05 -6.82 -16.22
C TYR A 247 13.72 -6.40 -15.61
N ALA A 248 13.80 -5.51 -14.61
CA ALA A 248 12.64 -4.85 -14.02
C ALA A 248 12.05 -3.82 -15.02
N ILE A 249 10.76 -3.53 -14.92
CA ILE A 249 10.12 -2.52 -15.77
C ILE A 249 10.65 -1.13 -15.42
N PHE A 250 10.68 -0.79 -14.13
CA PHE A 250 11.30 0.44 -13.62
C PHE A 250 12.39 0.11 -12.60
N ALA A 251 13.54 0.77 -12.71
CA ALA A 251 14.67 0.58 -11.80
C ALA A 251 15.49 1.85 -11.56
N THR A 252 16.06 1.97 -10.37
CA THR A 252 17.14 2.92 -10.03
C THR A 252 18.51 2.22 -10.03
N PRO A 253 19.65 2.92 -10.16
CA PRO A 253 20.97 2.31 -10.36
C PRO A 253 21.61 1.71 -9.09
N GLY A 254 20.82 1.22 -8.13
CA GLY A 254 21.32 0.56 -6.90
C GLY A 254 22.07 1.48 -5.91
N ILE A 255 22.12 2.78 -6.16
CA ILE A 255 22.69 3.81 -5.29
C ILE A 255 21.56 4.42 -4.46
N LEU A 256 21.81 4.65 -3.18
CA LEU A 256 20.86 5.31 -2.28
C LEU A 256 20.75 6.80 -2.63
N TYR A 257 19.62 7.21 -3.20
CA TYR A 257 19.29 8.62 -3.41
C TYR A 257 18.10 9.07 -2.55
N THR A 258 18.14 10.29 -2.05
CA THR A 258 17.04 10.96 -1.35
C THR A 258 16.07 11.62 -2.34
N ARG A 259 15.47 10.80 -3.20
CA ARG A 259 14.61 11.21 -4.33
C ARG A 259 13.21 10.64 -4.17
N ALA A 260 12.22 11.21 -4.87
CA ALA A 260 10.83 10.76 -4.84
C ALA A 260 10.41 10.09 -6.16
N TYR A 261 9.80 8.92 -6.09
CA TYR A 261 9.36 8.13 -7.24
C TYR A 261 7.86 7.83 -7.13
N GLY A 262 7.06 8.31 -8.08
CA GLY A 262 5.62 8.07 -8.15
C GLY A 262 5.27 7.16 -9.32
N PHE A 263 4.41 6.18 -9.10
CA PHE A 263 3.82 5.33 -10.15
C PHE A 263 2.31 5.29 -9.95
N SER A 264 1.53 5.75 -10.94
CA SER A 264 0.07 5.72 -10.83
C SER A 264 -0.66 5.30 -12.11
N GLY A 265 -1.85 4.73 -11.97
CA GLY A 265 -2.80 4.53 -13.07
C GLY A 265 -2.28 3.62 -14.20
N MET A 266 -1.61 2.52 -13.87
CA MET A 266 -1.03 1.61 -14.87
C MET A 266 -0.95 0.15 -14.43
N ARG A 267 -1.01 -0.77 -15.39
CA ARG A 267 -0.71 -2.19 -15.19
C ARG A 267 0.75 -2.49 -15.53
N LEU A 268 1.48 -3.10 -14.61
CA LEU A 268 2.87 -3.52 -14.77
C LEU A 268 2.95 -5.04 -14.75
N GLN A 269 3.38 -5.65 -15.84
CA GLN A 269 3.35 -7.11 -15.95
C GLN A 269 4.54 -7.78 -16.65
N ASN A 270 4.71 -9.06 -16.30
CA ASN A 270 5.72 -9.99 -16.81
C ASN A 270 7.17 -9.55 -16.58
N GLY A 271 7.42 -8.48 -15.80
CA GLY A 271 8.75 -7.99 -15.45
C GLY A 271 9.61 -9.05 -14.75
N ALA A 272 10.93 -8.94 -14.88
CA ALA A 272 11.92 -9.92 -14.42
C ALA A 272 13.10 -9.25 -13.70
N GLY A 273 14.22 -9.94 -13.50
CA GLY A 273 15.40 -9.40 -12.83
C GLY A 273 15.39 -9.64 -11.31
N GLY A 274 16.25 -8.94 -10.57
CA GLY A 274 16.35 -9.10 -9.11
C GLY A 274 15.00 -8.93 -8.39
N SER A 275 14.19 -8.00 -8.89
CA SER A 275 12.80 -7.71 -8.52
C SER A 275 11.99 -7.47 -9.79
N GLY A 276 10.75 -7.95 -9.87
CA GLY A 276 10.09 -8.13 -11.17
C GLY A 276 9.57 -6.86 -11.86
N ALA A 277 8.66 -6.09 -11.25
CA ALA A 277 8.12 -4.87 -11.88
C ALA A 277 8.93 -3.62 -11.54
N ILE A 278 9.15 -3.37 -10.24
CA ILE A 278 9.76 -2.13 -9.74
C ILE A 278 10.92 -2.49 -8.80
N ALA A 279 12.09 -1.91 -9.05
CA ALA A 279 13.33 -2.10 -8.27
C ALA A 279 13.93 -0.74 -7.86
N ILE A 280 13.58 -0.24 -6.66
CA ILE A 280 14.04 1.07 -6.16
C ILE A 280 15.01 0.89 -4.98
N THR A 281 16.01 1.75 -4.91
CA THR A 281 17.01 1.80 -3.84
C THR A 281 17.12 3.22 -3.29
N GLY A 282 16.74 3.40 -2.04
CA GLY A 282 16.67 4.71 -1.38
C GLY A 282 15.46 5.57 -1.82
N GLY A 283 15.20 6.61 -1.02
CA GLY A 283 14.22 7.64 -1.35
C GLY A 283 12.79 7.32 -0.88
N SER A 284 11.82 8.07 -1.39
CA SER A 284 10.40 7.83 -1.18
C SER A 284 9.76 7.23 -2.45
N THR A 285 8.86 6.27 -2.28
CA THR A 285 8.13 5.63 -3.39
C THR A 285 6.63 5.62 -3.13
N THR A 286 5.84 6.15 -4.06
CA THR A 286 4.38 6.11 -4.02
C THR A 286 3.85 5.25 -5.17
N ILE A 287 2.99 4.28 -4.86
CA ILE A 287 2.28 3.46 -5.84
C ILE A 287 0.77 3.63 -5.59
N ASN A 288 0.02 4.13 -6.58
CA ASN A 288 -1.42 4.38 -6.45
C ASN A 288 -2.20 3.92 -7.70
N GLN A 289 -3.32 3.21 -7.52
CA GLN A 289 -4.19 2.81 -8.65
C GLN A 289 -3.45 2.00 -9.73
N CYS A 290 -2.56 1.10 -9.30
CA CYS A 290 -1.77 0.25 -10.17
C CYS A 290 -2.20 -1.22 -10.08
N VAL A 291 -1.97 -1.98 -11.16
CA VAL A 291 -2.07 -3.45 -11.14
C VAL A 291 -0.70 -4.04 -11.43
N ILE A 292 -0.04 -4.58 -10.41
CA ILE A 292 1.28 -5.19 -10.51
C ILE A 292 1.08 -6.70 -10.57
N ALA A 293 1.17 -7.29 -11.76
CA ALA A 293 0.72 -8.66 -11.99
C ALA A 293 1.66 -9.55 -12.81
N ASN A 294 1.72 -10.84 -12.48
CA ASN A 294 2.51 -11.85 -13.20
C ASN A 294 4.02 -11.56 -13.30
N ASN A 295 4.58 -10.76 -12.39
CA ASN A 295 6.00 -10.41 -12.41
C ASN A 295 6.84 -11.45 -11.64
N LEU A 296 8.09 -11.65 -12.06
CA LEU A 296 9.00 -12.68 -11.54
C LEU A 296 10.30 -12.05 -11.01
N GLY A 297 10.43 -11.94 -9.70
CA GLY A 297 11.71 -11.60 -9.08
C GLY A 297 12.59 -12.85 -9.02
N THR A 298 13.83 -12.78 -9.48
CA THR A 298 14.79 -13.90 -9.34
C THR A 298 15.41 -13.97 -7.94
N PHE A 299 15.33 -12.88 -7.16
CA PHE A 299 15.86 -12.80 -5.81
C PHE A 299 14.83 -12.31 -4.80
N ALA A 300 14.32 -11.07 -4.93
CA ALA A 300 13.46 -10.45 -3.93
C ALA A 300 12.40 -9.54 -4.57
N GLY A 301 11.17 -9.57 -4.09
CA GLY A 301 10.11 -8.69 -4.58
C GLY A 301 9.62 -9.10 -5.98
N GLY A 302 8.71 -10.08 -6.04
CA GLY A 302 8.21 -10.57 -7.32
C GLY A 302 7.50 -9.46 -8.11
N GLY A 303 6.68 -8.66 -7.44
CA GLY A 303 6.19 -7.39 -7.98
C GLY A 303 7.18 -6.25 -7.74
N VAL A 304 7.51 -5.99 -6.47
CA VAL A 304 8.21 -4.78 -6.04
C VAL A 304 9.31 -5.14 -5.04
N GLY A 305 10.56 -4.76 -5.32
CA GLY A 305 11.69 -4.93 -4.41
C GLY A 305 12.33 -3.59 -4.05
N LEU A 306 12.45 -3.34 -2.76
CA LEU A 306 12.75 -2.01 -2.20
C LEU A 306 13.74 -2.13 -1.06
N VAL A 307 14.77 -1.29 -1.09
CA VAL A 307 15.83 -1.23 -0.08
C VAL A 307 15.94 0.19 0.47
N SER A 308 15.97 0.33 1.80
CA SER A 308 16.18 1.59 2.53
C SER A 308 15.31 2.76 2.05
N SER A 309 14.04 2.49 1.76
CA SER A 309 13.09 3.46 1.18
C SER A 309 11.89 3.74 2.12
N ALA A 310 11.20 4.85 1.93
CA ALA A 310 9.90 5.14 2.56
C ALA A 310 8.78 4.96 1.53
N ILE A 311 7.80 4.09 1.82
CA ILE A 311 6.93 3.53 0.79
C ILE A 311 5.46 3.73 1.16
N THR A 312 4.67 4.24 0.22
CA THR A 312 3.21 4.36 0.37
C THR A 312 2.52 3.69 -0.81
N ILE A 313 1.68 2.70 -0.53
CA ILE A 313 0.92 1.93 -1.51
C ILE A 313 -0.57 2.11 -1.24
N THR A 314 -1.32 2.52 -2.25
CA THR A 314 -2.75 2.81 -2.13
C THR A 314 -3.51 2.28 -3.33
N ASN A 315 -4.75 1.82 -3.13
CA ASN A 315 -5.67 1.47 -4.21
C ASN A 315 -5.05 0.52 -5.27
N THR A 316 -4.19 -0.41 -4.87
CA THR A 316 -3.29 -1.15 -5.78
C THR A 316 -3.48 -2.65 -5.64
N THR A 317 -3.43 -3.38 -6.76
CA THR A 317 -3.56 -4.84 -6.79
C THR A 317 -2.25 -5.52 -7.18
N PHE A 318 -1.76 -6.37 -6.29
CA PHE A 318 -0.65 -7.28 -6.53
C PHE A 318 -1.21 -8.67 -6.81
N SER A 319 -1.07 -9.18 -8.03
CA SER A 319 -1.60 -10.50 -8.38
C SER A 319 -0.64 -11.43 -9.11
N ASN A 320 -0.60 -12.70 -8.69
CA ASN A 320 0.20 -13.75 -9.33
C ASN A 320 1.71 -13.43 -9.49
N ASN A 321 2.26 -12.52 -8.68
CA ASN A 321 3.69 -12.23 -8.68
C ASN A 321 4.46 -13.35 -7.96
N ARG A 322 5.69 -13.62 -8.40
CA ARG A 322 6.46 -14.80 -8.00
C ARG A 322 7.92 -14.47 -7.67
N THR A 323 8.50 -15.17 -6.71
CA THR A 323 9.95 -15.25 -6.52
C THR A 323 10.32 -16.60 -5.88
N PRO A 324 11.53 -17.13 -6.11
CA PRO A 324 11.97 -18.35 -5.46
C PRO A 324 12.34 -18.16 -3.97
N LEU A 325 12.51 -16.93 -3.48
CA LEU A 325 13.11 -16.67 -2.17
C LEU A 325 12.31 -15.69 -1.30
N GLN A 326 12.08 -14.45 -1.74
CA GLN A 326 11.80 -13.37 -0.79
C GLN A 326 10.68 -12.43 -1.24
N GLY A 327 9.53 -12.45 -0.54
CA GLY A 327 8.42 -11.50 -0.70
C GLY A 327 7.79 -11.53 -2.09
N ALA A 328 6.86 -12.45 -2.34
CA ALA A 328 6.39 -12.70 -3.71
C ALA A 328 5.65 -11.51 -4.36
N ALA A 329 4.95 -10.69 -3.58
CA ALA A 329 4.46 -9.40 -4.05
C ALA A 329 5.47 -8.28 -3.76
N ILE A 330 5.89 -8.15 -2.50
CA ILE A 330 6.75 -7.07 -2.01
C ILE A 330 7.86 -7.64 -1.12
N ASN A 331 9.11 -7.25 -1.40
CA ASN A 331 10.19 -7.27 -0.43
C ASN A 331 10.58 -5.83 -0.08
N ALA A 332 10.51 -5.48 1.20
CA ALA A 332 10.78 -4.13 1.69
C ALA A 332 11.87 -4.17 2.78
N GLN A 333 13.09 -4.54 2.40
CA GLN A 333 14.22 -4.63 3.33
C GLN A 333 14.65 -3.25 3.81
N GLY A 334 14.80 -3.09 5.14
CA GLY A 334 15.25 -1.83 5.74
C GLY A 334 14.37 -0.61 5.44
N SER A 335 13.12 -0.81 5.02
CA SER A 335 12.24 0.22 4.45
C SER A 335 10.98 0.43 5.29
N ALA A 336 10.49 1.66 5.40
CA ALA A 336 9.19 1.94 6.01
C ALA A 336 8.08 1.67 4.99
N LEU A 337 7.04 0.92 5.37
CA LEU A 337 6.01 0.47 4.44
C LEU A 337 4.61 0.76 4.96
N THR A 338 3.90 1.67 4.29
CA THR A 338 2.48 1.98 4.55
C THR A 338 1.64 1.51 3.37
N ILE A 339 0.61 0.71 3.64
CA ILE A 339 -0.31 0.20 2.62
C ILE A 339 -1.75 0.40 3.07
N SER A 340 -2.61 0.92 2.18
CA SER A 340 -4.05 0.93 2.40
C SER A 340 -4.87 0.65 1.14
N ASN A 341 -6.13 0.24 1.33
CA ASN A 341 -7.08 -0.06 0.24
C ASN A 341 -6.46 -0.89 -0.89
N SER A 342 -5.73 -1.96 -0.56
CA SER A 342 -4.94 -2.71 -1.55
C SER A 342 -5.18 -4.21 -1.45
N THR A 343 -5.06 -4.90 -2.57
CA THR A 343 -5.37 -6.33 -2.70
C THR A 343 -4.13 -7.13 -3.10
N PHE A 344 -3.84 -8.19 -2.34
CA PHE A 344 -2.75 -9.14 -2.59
C PHE A 344 -3.34 -10.52 -2.87
N SER A 345 -3.34 -10.94 -4.14
CA SER A 345 -4.07 -12.12 -4.59
C SER A 345 -3.19 -13.12 -5.35
N GLY A 346 -3.13 -14.38 -4.91
CA GLY A 346 -2.44 -15.45 -5.67
C GLY A 346 -0.93 -15.28 -5.85
N ASN A 347 -0.26 -14.39 -5.09
CA ASN A 347 1.19 -14.24 -5.16
C ASN A 347 1.87 -15.47 -4.52
N GLN A 348 3.05 -15.85 -5.00
CA GLN A 348 3.62 -17.16 -4.70
C GLN A 348 5.15 -17.18 -4.53
N ILE A 349 5.61 -17.73 -3.40
CA ILE A 349 6.99 -18.21 -3.29
C ILE A 349 7.10 -19.59 -3.94
N THR A 350 7.94 -19.69 -4.97
CA THR A 350 8.11 -20.91 -5.78
C THR A 350 9.28 -21.80 -5.35
N GLY A 351 10.18 -21.30 -4.50
CA GLY A 351 11.35 -22.04 -4.01
C GLY A 351 11.17 -22.60 -2.60
N THR A 352 12.11 -23.46 -2.20
CA THR A 352 11.99 -24.29 -0.99
C THR A 352 12.55 -23.65 0.29
N SER A 353 13.24 -22.51 0.18
CA SER A 353 13.82 -21.75 1.30
C SER A 353 13.17 -20.38 1.50
N GLY A 354 12.12 -20.08 0.73
CA GLY A 354 11.55 -18.74 0.67
C GLY A 354 10.49 -18.44 1.73
N THR A 355 10.11 -17.17 1.80
CA THR A 355 9.33 -16.58 2.91
C THR A 355 8.38 -15.49 2.41
N ALA A 356 7.16 -15.47 2.94
CA ALA A 356 6.04 -14.64 2.51
C ALA A 356 5.70 -14.72 1.00
N GLY A 357 4.66 -15.51 0.72
CA GLY A 357 3.89 -15.49 -0.52
C GLY A 357 3.23 -14.15 -0.87
N ALA A 358 3.23 -13.11 -0.02
CA ALA A 358 2.95 -11.74 -0.47
C ALA A 358 3.97 -10.71 0.04
N ILE A 359 3.90 -10.28 1.31
CA ILE A 359 4.77 -9.21 1.84
C ILE A 359 5.80 -9.76 2.80
N GLN A 360 7.07 -9.49 2.50
CA GLN A 360 8.17 -9.66 3.43
C GLN A 360 8.69 -8.30 3.91
N HIS A 361 8.65 -8.09 5.22
CA HIS A 361 9.15 -6.88 5.86
C HIS A 361 10.20 -7.22 6.93
N PHE A 362 11.47 -7.04 6.55
CA PHE A 362 12.63 -7.25 7.43
C PHE A 362 13.38 -5.92 7.65
N ALA A 363 13.15 -5.30 8.80
CA ALA A 363 13.90 -4.14 9.27
C ALA A 363 13.84 -4.03 10.81
N SER A 364 14.98 -4.06 11.51
CA SER A 364 15.00 -4.02 12.98
C SER A 364 14.52 -2.71 13.62
N SER A 365 14.07 -1.72 12.84
CA SER A 365 13.60 -0.42 13.35
C SER A 365 12.59 0.35 12.48
N GLN A 366 12.23 -0.13 11.28
CA GLN A 366 11.29 0.58 10.40
C GLN A 366 9.85 0.08 10.58
N PRO A 367 8.82 0.95 10.49
CA PRO A 367 7.44 0.53 10.68
C PRO A 367 6.85 -0.15 9.44
N LEU A 368 5.94 -1.09 9.69
CA LEU A 368 4.92 -1.54 8.74
C LEU A 368 3.53 -1.09 9.23
N THR A 369 2.72 -0.54 8.33
CA THR A 369 1.33 -0.17 8.63
C THR A 369 0.40 -0.62 7.51
N LEU A 370 -0.59 -1.45 7.84
CA LEU A 370 -1.63 -1.92 6.92
C LEU A 370 -3.01 -1.45 7.42
N ALA A 371 -3.80 -0.84 6.53
CA ALA A 371 -5.17 -0.44 6.84
C ALA A 371 -6.11 -0.76 5.67
N ASN A 372 -7.17 -1.54 5.90
CA ASN A 372 -8.12 -1.90 4.84
C ASN A 372 -7.44 -2.61 3.65
N VAL A 373 -6.70 -3.69 3.95
CA VAL A 373 -5.96 -4.50 2.97
C VAL A 373 -6.58 -5.91 2.90
N THR A 374 -6.60 -6.52 1.72
CA THR A 374 -7.11 -7.90 1.52
C THR A 374 -6.02 -8.80 0.97
N PHE A 375 -5.61 -9.82 1.73
CA PHE A 375 -4.76 -10.91 1.28
C PHE A 375 -5.60 -12.15 1.00
N SER A 376 -5.53 -12.72 -0.20
CA SER A 376 -6.28 -13.92 -0.58
C SER A 376 -5.48 -14.87 -1.46
N GLY A 377 -5.41 -16.15 -1.08
CA GLY A 377 -4.82 -17.21 -1.91
C GLY A 377 -3.32 -17.06 -2.20
N ASN A 378 -2.60 -16.22 -1.45
CA ASN A 378 -1.14 -16.17 -1.54
C ASN A 378 -0.55 -17.48 -0.99
N THR A 379 0.57 -17.95 -1.54
CA THR A 379 1.13 -19.28 -1.25
C THR A 379 2.65 -19.30 -1.06
N SER A 380 3.14 -20.27 -0.30
CA SER A 380 4.57 -20.61 -0.25
C SER A 380 4.77 -22.11 -0.38
N ALA A 381 5.61 -22.53 -1.32
CA ALA A 381 5.92 -23.94 -1.59
C ALA A 381 6.61 -24.64 -0.40
N SER A 382 7.24 -23.87 0.48
CA SER A 382 7.88 -24.32 1.73
C SER A 382 7.80 -23.21 2.76
N LEU A 383 7.71 -23.56 4.03
CA LEU A 383 7.69 -22.61 5.14
C LEU A 383 8.62 -23.10 6.24
N ALA A 384 9.55 -22.24 6.66
CA ALA A 384 10.20 -22.42 7.95
C ALA A 384 9.18 -22.17 9.07
N ALA A 385 9.34 -22.85 10.21
CA ALA A 385 8.42 -22.72 11.34
C ALA A 385 8.32 -21.25 11.82
N GLY A 386 7.09 -20.81 12.14
CA GLY A 386 6.80 -19.45 12.62
C GLY A 386 6.68 -18.36 11.55
N ARG A 387 6.83 -18.71 10.26
CA ARG A 387 6.78 -17.73 9.15
C ARG A 387 5.43 -17.68 8.44
N GLY A 388 4.97 -16.49 8.11
CA GLY A 388 3.68 -16.24 7.46
C GLY A 388 3.71 -16.37 5.94
N VAL A 389 2.61 -16.85 5.37
CA VAL A 389 2.41 -16.94 3.92
C VAL A 389 1.97 -15.61 3.31
N ALA A 390 1.03 -14.90 3.92
CA ALA A 390 0.56 -13.61 3.42
C ALA A 390 1.49 -12.48 3.88
N LEU A 391 1.82 -12.46 5.17
CA LEU A 391 2.63 -11.43 5.79
C LEU A 391 3.69 -12.03 6.71
N GLU A 392 4.94 -11.66 6.45
CA GLU A 392 6.05 -11.83 7.39
C GLU A 392 6.53 -10.44 7.85
N CYS A 393 6.50 -10.17 9.15
CA CYS A 393 7.11 -8.96 9.70
C CYS A 393 7.88 -9.20 11.01
N ASP A 394 9.20 -9.02 10.92
CA ASP A 394 10.15 -9.07 12.06
C ASP A 394 10.44 -7.66 12.63
N SER A 395 9.88 -6.63 12.00
CA SER A 395 9.89 -5.22 12.36
C SER A 395 8.64 -4.86 13.17
N PRO A 396 8.56 -3.71 13.88
CA PRO A 396 7.30 -3.23 14.45
C PRO A 396 6.24 -2.99 13.35
N GLY A 397 5.39 -3.98 13.14
CA GLY A 397 4.30 -3.98 12.19
C GLY A 397 2.97 -3.83 12.91
N SER A 398 2.08 -3.07 12.29
CA SER A 398 0.73 -2.78 12.79
C SER A 398 -0.29 -2.95 11.67
N PHE A 399 -1.42 -3.58 11.95
CA PHE A 399 -2.47 -3.79 10.96
C PHE A 399 -3.88 -3.70 11.56
N ARG A 400 -4.80 -3.12 10.78
CA ARG A 400 -6.20 -2.87 11.14
C ARG A 400 -7.10 -3.08 9.93
N ASN A 401 -8.36 -3.46 10.14
CA ASN A 401 -9.33 -3.67 9.07
C ASN A 401 -8.78 -4.57 7.94
N THR A 402 -7.92 -5.55 8.25
CA THR A 402 -7.21 -6.33 7.24
C THR A 402 -7.74 -7.75 7.20
N ILE A 403 -8.01 -8.25 5.98
CA ILE A 403 -8.40 -9.64 5.72
C ILE A 403 -7.17 -10.45 5.35
N PHE A 404 -7.00 -11.60 5.99
CA PHE A 404 -6.08 -12.66 5.60
C PHE A 404 -6.87 -13.93 5.25
N ASN A 405 -6.59 -14.51 4.08
CA ASN A 405 -7.29 -15.67 3.54
C ASN A 405 -6.35 -16.56 2.70
N GLY A 406 -6.41 -17.88 2.88
CA GLY A 406 -5.58 -18.85 2.16
C GLY A 406 -4.72 -19.73 3.06
N GLN A 407 -3.54 -20.12 2.58
CA GLN A 407 -2.65 -21.10 3.22
C GLN A 407 -2.15 -20.63 4.60
N SER A 408 -2.25 -21.52 5.59
CA SER A 408 -1.76 -21.29 6.96
C SER A 408 -0.30 -21.68 7.18
N PRO A 409 0.40 -21.05 8.15
CA PRO A 409 -0.01 -19.83 8.85
C PRO A 409 0.06 -18.60 7.92
N GLN A 410 -0.96 -17.75 7.95
CA GLN A 410 -1.03 -16.58 7.07
C GLN A 410 -0.12 -15.43 7.52
N ILE A 411 -0.02 -15.21 8.83
CA ILE A 411 0.74 -14.14 9.46
C ILE A 411 1.86 -14.76 10.31
N GLY A 412 3.08 -14.24 10.17
CA GLY A 412 4.25 -14.67 10.95
C GLY A 412 5.30 -13.57 11.10
N GLY A 413 6.39 -13.93 11.77
CA GLY A 413 7.35 -12.97 12.31
C GLY A 413 6.92 -12.43 13.68
N GLY A 414 7.91 -12.05 14.49
CA GLY A 414 7.68 -11.64 15.89
C GLY A 414 7.17 -10.22 16.08
N GLY A 415 7.11 -9.42 15.01
CA GLY A 415 6.82 -7.99 15.05
C GLY A 415 5.42 -7.59 14.60
N CYS A 416 4.58 -8.53 14.17
CA CYS A 416 3.24 -8.26 13.65
C CYS A 416 2.20 -8.10 14.77
N ASN A 417 1.67 -6.89 14.94
CA ASN A 417 0.67 -6.55 15.95
C ASN A 417 -0.69 -6.21 15.30
N SER A 418 -1.74 -6.93 15.70
CA SER A 418 -3.11 -6.49 15.45
C SER A 418 -3.38 -5.18 16.21
N LEU A 419 -4.12 -4.26 15.58
CA LEU A 419 -4.71 -3.11 16.26
C LEU A 419 -6.22 -3.27 16.49
N GLY A 420 -6.80 -4.43 16.14
CA GLY A 420 -8.23 -4.71 16.17
C GLY A 420 -8.90 -4.65 14.80
N ASN A 421 -10.12 -5.20 14.73
CA ASN A 421 -10.95 -5.29 13.53
C ASN A 421 -10.29 -6.03 12.35
N ASN A 422 -9.43 -7.01 12.61
CA ASN A 422 -8.82 -7.84 11.57
C ASN A 422 -9.51 -9.20 11.45
N LEU A 423 -9.51 -9.79 10.26
CA LEU A 423 -10.08 -11.11 10.02
C LEU A 423 -9.00 -12.02 9.44
N SER A 424 -8.81 -13.20 10.04
CA SER A 424 -8.01 -14.28 9.45
C SER A 424 -8.87 -15.53 9.27
N SER A 425 -8.72 -16.20 8.13
CA SER A 425 -9.30 -17.54 7.93
C SER A 425 -8.59 -18.64 8.72
N ASP A 426 -7.56 -18.28 9.50
CA ASP A 426 -6.86 -19.13 10.47
C ASP A 426 -6.62 -18.41 11.82
N GLY A 427 -5.93 -19.08 12.75
CA GLY A 427 -5.59 -18.54 14.06
C GLY A 427 -4.22 -17.86 14.17
N SER A 428 -3.56 -17.54 13.05
CA SER A 428 -2.22 -16.94 13.04
C SER A 428 -2.23 -15.44 13.38
N GLY A 429 -1.04 -14.86 13.65
CA GLY A 429 -0.88 -13.42 13.88
C GLY A 429 -1.43 -12.87 15.20
N ASN A 430 -1.82 -13.72 16.15
CA ASN A 430 -2.33 -13.34 17.47
C ASN A 430 -3.46 -12.28 17.42
N LEU A 431 -4.48 -12.52 16.57
CA LEU A 431 -5.65 -11.66 16.45
C LEU A 431 -6.51 -11.74 17.73
N ASN A 432 -6.15 -10.92 18.73
CA ASN A 432 -6.68 -10.94 20.09
C ASN A 432 -7.20 -9.56 20.55
N GLN A 433 -7.27 -8.58 19.65
CA GLN A 433 -7.75 -7.24 19.94
C GLN A 433 -9.26 -7.13 19.71
N ALA A 434 -9.87 -6.02 20.14
CA ALA A 434 -11.30 -5.80 19.96
C ALA A 434 -11.68 -5.81 18.47
N GLY A 435 -12.76 -6.52 18.14
CA GLY A 435 -13.25 -6.69 16.77
C GLY A 435 -12.45 -7.67 15.90
N ASP A 436 -11.39 -8.30 16.42
CA ASP A 436 -10.67 -9.33 15.68
C ASP A 436 -11.49 -10.62 15.51
N LEU A 437 -11.38 -11.23 14.33
CA LEU A 437 -12.09 -12.41 13.87
C LEU A 437 -11.11 -13.49 13.38
N PRO A 438 -10.38 -14.18 14.29
CA PRO A 438 -9.56 -15.34 13.93
C PRO A 438 -10.42 -16.55 13.53
N ASN A 439 -9.82 -17.49 12.80
CA ASN A 439 -10.43 -18.74 12.32
C ASN A 439 -11.79 -18.54 11.59
N SER A 440 -11.96 -17.41 10.93
CA SER A 440 -13.23 -16.98 10.33
C SER A 440 -13.09 -16.89 8.82
N ASN A 441 -13.90 -17.64 8.06
CA ASN A 441 -13.89 -17.56 6.60
C ASN A 441 -14.43 -16.19 6.14
N PRO A 442 -13.66 -15.36 5.41
CA PRO A 442 -14.12 -14.04 4.98
C PRO A 442 -15.17 -14.08 3.85
N LEU A 443 -15.45 -15.25 3.25
CA LEU A 443 -16.41 -15.41 2.15
C LEU A 443 -16.16 -14.39 1.03
N LEU A 444 -14.99 -14.47 0.41
CA LEU A 444 -14.56 -13.61 -0.68
C LEU A 444 -14.98 -14.16 -2.04
N SER A 445 -15.30 -13.27 -2.99
CA SER A 445 -15.40 -13.62 -4.41
C SER A 445 -14.05 -14.04 -5.01
N ALA A 446 -14.05 -14.53 -6.24
CA ALA A 446 -12.84 -14.53 -7.06
C ALA A 446 -12.32 -13.10 -7.27
N LEU A 447 -11.02 -12.95 -7.57
CA LEU A 447 -10.44 -11.66 -7.96
C LEU A 447 -11.03 -11.25 -9.32
N GLY A 448 -11.56 -10.04 -9.43
CA GLY A 448 -12.13 -9.55 -10.68
C GLY A 448 -12.19 -8.03 -10.76
N ASP A 449 -12.50 -7.52 -11.94
CA ASP A 449 -13.02 -6.15 -12.08
C ASP A 449 -14.44 -6.13 -11.50
N LEU A 450 -14.63 -5.30 -10.48
CA LEU A 450 -15.86 -5.15 -9.69
C LEU A 450 -16.20 -3.65 -9.56
N GLY A 451 -15.80 -2.87 -10.56
CA GLY A 451 -15.76 -1.41 -10.55
C GLY A 451 -14.44 -0.86 -9.99
N GLY A 452 -14.14 0.39 -10.32
CA GLY A 452 -12.89 1.05 -9.97
C GLY A 452 -11.82 0.94 -11.06
N SER A 453 -10.55 1.16 -10.70
CA SER A 453 -9.41 1.17 -11.64
C SER A 453 -8.39 0.04 -11.40
N THR A 454 -8.75 -0.93 -10.55
CA THR A 454 -7.91 -2.09 -10.16
C THR A 454 -8.80 -3.23 -9.65
N SER A 455 -8.45 -4.48 -9.95
CA SER A 455 -9.25 -5.66 -9.55
C SER A 455 -9.26 -5.92 -8.04
N THR A 456 -10.42 -6.29 -7.49
CA THR A 456 -10.64 -6.55 -6.04
C THR A 456 -11.26 -7.92 -5.78
N HIS A 457 -11.36 -8.30 -4.50
CA HIS A 457 -12.27 -9.36 -4.04
C HIS A 457 -13.47 -8.71 -3.36
N ALA A 458 -14.70 -9.02 -3.80
CA ALA A 458 -15.92 -8.60 -3.10
C ALA A 458 -16.15 -9.45 -1.85
N LEU A 459 -16.83 -8.86 -0.86
CA LEU A 459 -17.42 -9.60 0.25
C LEU A 459 -18.74 -10.21 -0.22
N LEU A 460 -18.88 -11.53 -0.10
CA LEU A 460 -20.11 -12.23 -0.47
C LEU A 460 -21.18 -12.11 0.64
N PRO A 461 -22.47 -12.30 0.35
CA PRO A 461 -23.52 -12.29 1.36
C PRO A 461 -23.21 -13.28 2.49
N GLY A 462 -23.43 -12.89 3.74
CA GLY A 462 -23.05 -13.71 4.89
C GLY A 462 -21.61 -13.57 5.35
N SER A 463 -20.76 -12.80 4.64
CA SER A 463 -19.39 -12.52 5.07
C SER A 463 -19.35 -11.86 6.46
N PRO A 464 -18.53 -12.36 7.39
CA PRO A 464 -18.33 -11.74 8.70
C PRO A 464 -17.43 -10.49 8.65
N ALA A 465 -16.93 -10.09 7.48
CA ALA A 465 -16.20 -8.83 7.29
C ALA A 465 -17.12 -7.62 7.10
N ILE A 466 -18.39 -7.85 6.74
CA ILE A 466 -19.37 -6.78 6.46
C ILE A 466 -19.77 -6.10 7.77
N ASP A 467 -19.77 -4.77 7.79
CA ASP A 467 -20.06 -3.89 8.95
C ASP A 467 -19.16 -4.17 10.20
N ALA A 468 -18.04 -4.90 10.05
CA ALA A 468 -17.22 -5.39 11.17
C ALA A 468 -15.90 -4.62 11.41
N GLY A 469 -15.57 -3.66 10.53
CA GLY A 469 -14.39 -2.81 10.63
C GLY A 469 -14.58 -1.61 11.58
N THR A 470 -13.58 -0.73 11.58
CA THR A 470 -13.67 0.58 12.26
C THR A 470 -13.28 1.72 11.33
N SER A 471 -13.88 2.89 11.48
CA SER A 471 -13.49 4.11 10.78
C SER A 471 -12.13 4.67 11.19
N THR A 472 -11.58 4.21 12.33
CA THR A 472 -10.28 4.67 12.85
C THR A 472 -9.15 4.29 11.89
N GLY A 473 -8.61 5.26 11.16
CA GLY A 473 -7.53 5.04 10.18
C GLY A 473 -7.97 4.40 8.86
N ALA A 474 -9.28 4.21 8.65
CA ALA A 474 -9.81 3.76 7.37
C ALA A 474 -9.83 4.92 6.36
N PRO A 475 -9.43 4.71 5.08
CA PRO A 475 -9.66 5.68 4.03
C PRO A 475 -11.16 5.90 3.77
N ALA A 476 -11.54 7.11 3.34
CA ALA A 476 -12.95 7.49 3.12
C ALA A 476 -13.66 6.70 2.00
N THR A 477 -12.90 6.13 1.08
CA THR A 477 -13.37 5.21 0.04
C THR A 477 -12.77 3.82 0.22
N ASP A 478 -13.31 2.84 -0.48
CA ASP A 478 -12.65 1.56 -0.73
C ASP A 478 -11.63 1.65 -1.87
N GLN A 479 -11.01 0.52 -2.23
CA GLN A 479 -10.03 0.42 -3.33
C GLN A 479 -10.59 0.83 -4.70
N ARG A 480 -11.90 0.75 -4.90
CA ARG A 480 -12.56 1.10 -6.16
C ARG A 480 -12.80 2.61 -6.29
N GLY A 481 -12.55 3.37 -5.21
CA GLY A 481 -12.90 4.78 -5.10
C GLY A 481 -14.36 5.01 -4.68
N ILE A 482 -15.07 3.97 -4.24
CA ILE A 482 -16.47 4.08 -3.79
C ILE A 482 -16.48 4.45 -2.30
N ALA A 483 -17.32 5.42 -1.92
CA ALA A 483 -17.43 5.87 -0.54
C ALA A 483 -17.89 4.75 0.40
N ARG A 484 -17.20 4.64 1.54
CA ARG A 484 -17.57 3.76 2.66
C ARG A 484 -18.90 4.21 3.28
N VAL A 485 -19.74 3.26 3.70
CA VAL A 485 -21.13 3.49 4.11
C VAL A 485 -21.49 2.65 5.34
N GLY A 486 -22.20 3.24 6.30
CA GLY A 486 -22.54 2.52 7.53
C GLY A 486 -21.31 2.28 8.42
N ALA A 487 -21.13 1.04 8.90
CA ALA A 487 -19.89 0.65 9.53
C ALA A 487 -18.90 0.17 8.46
N VAL A 488 -17.64 0.60 8.58
CA VAL A 488 -16.59 0.26 7.60
C VAL A 488 -16.44 -1.26 7.50
N ASP A 489 -16.33 -1.78 6.29
CA ASP A 489 -16.02 -3.20 6.08
C ASP A 489 -14.54 -3.51 6.36
N ILE A 490 -14.27 -4.71 6.86
CA ILE A 490 -12.90 -5.22 6.95
C ILE A 490 -12.40 -5.51 5.52
N GLY A 491 -11.20 -5.03 5.20
CA GLY A 491 -10.54 -5.24 3.92
C GLY A 491 -10.61 -4.06 2.95
N ALA A 492 -10.14 -4.31 1.73
CA ALA A 492 -9.97 -3.31 0.68
C ALA A 492 -11.26 -2.93 -0.09
N PHE A 493 -12.37 -3.63 0.17
CA PHE A 493 -13.65 -3.52 -0.55
C PHE A 493 -14.75 -3.13 0.44
N GLU A 494 -15.71 -2.30 0.02
CA GLU A 494 -16.91 -1.99 0.80
C GLU A 494 -18.18 -2.48 0.09
N SER A 495 -18.90 -3.41 0.71
CA SER A 495 -20.19 -3.92 0.27
C SER A 495 -21.19 -2.80 0.01
N ARG A 496 -21.98 -2.95 -1.04
CA ARG A 496 -23.16 -2.11 -1.31
C ARG A 496 -24.45 -2.75 -0.79
N GLY A 497 -24.33 -3.89 -0.12
CA GLY A 497 -25.43 -4.61 0.50
C GLY A 497 -26.24 -5.47 -0.47
N PHE A 498 -27.06 -6.33 0.13
CA PHE A 498 -27.87 -7.32 -0.55
C PHE A 498 -29.33 -7.22 -0.12
N THR A 499 -30.22 -7.88 -0.85
CA THR A 499 -31.61 -8.11 -0.46
C THR A 499 -31.86 -9.61 -0.39
N ILE A 500 -32.39 -10.10 0.73
CA ILE A 500 -32.80 -11.49 0.92
C ILE A 500 -34.33 -11.60 0.88
N THR A 501 -34.85 -12.56 0.11
CA THR A 501 -36.28 -12.84 -0.03
C THR A 501 -36.55 -14.33 0.08
N ARG A 502 -37.76 -14.72 0.51
CA ARG A 502 -38.14 -16.12 0.71
C ARG A 502 -38.72 -16.71 -0.57
N THR A 503 -38.18 -17.82 -1.06
CA THR A 503 -38.64 -18.50 -2.29
C THR A 503 -39.53 -19.72 -2.01
N SER A 504 -39.26 -20.50 -0.95
CA SER A 504 -40.00 -21.74 -0.67
C SER A 504 -40.14 -22.08 0.83
N GLY A 505 -40.89 -23.13 1.15
CA GLY A 505 -40.80 -23.84 2.43
C GLY A 505 -41.45 -23.19 3.66
N ASN A 506 -42.29 -22.17 3.50
CA ASN A 506 -43.06 -21.57 4.60
C ASN A 506 -44.41 -22.25 4.82
N ALA A 507 -44.94 -22.18 6.05
CA ALA A 507 -46.27 -22.67 6.43
C ALA A 507 -46.45 -24.16 6.12
N GLN A 508 -45.50 -24.97 6.59
CA GLN A 508 -45.49 -26.41 6.40
C GLN A 508 -45.71 -27.16 7.71
N THR A 509 -46.29 -28.35 7.59
CA THR A 509 -46.47 -29.28 8.69
C THR A 509 -45.82 -30.61 8.36
N ALA A 510 -45.25 -31.28 9.36
CA ALA A 510 -44.75 -32.65 9.26
C ALA A 510 -45.02 -33.38 10.58
N THR A 511 -45.29 -34.68 10.51
CA THR A 511 -45.37 -35.53 11.71
C THR A 511 -44.03 -35.50 12.45
N ILE A 512 -44.04 -35.53 13.78
CA ILE A 512 -42.81 -35.63 14.59
C ILE A 512 -41.84 -36.70 14.05
N ASN A 513 -40.55 -36.37 14.01
CA ASN A 513 -39.47 -37.19 13.45
C ASN A 513 -39.53 -37.44 11.92
N THR A 514 -40.35 -36.71 11.15
CA THR A 514 -40.42 -36.82 9.67
C THR A 514 -39.96 -35.54 8.96
N ALA A 515 -39.60 -35.67 7.68
CA ALA A 515 -39.13 -34.55 6.87
C ALA A 515 -40.27 -33.62 6.43
N PHE A 516 -40.01 -32.31 6.40
CA PHE A 516 -40.91 -31.35 5.75
C PHE A 516 -40.85 -31.49 4.22
N ALA A 517 -42.00 -31.36 3.56
CA ALA A 517 -42.15 -31.70 2.15
C ALA A 517 -41.36 -30.80 1.18
N SER A 518 -41.19 -29.52 1.51
CA SER A 518 -40.42 -28.53 0.73
C SER A 518 -39.20 -28.02 1.50
N PRO A 519 -38.05 -27.80 0.84
CA PRO A 519 -36.91 -27.14 1.46
C PRO A 519 -37.25 -25.68 1.81
N LEU A 520 -36.61 -25.18 2.87
CA LEU A 520 -36.59 -23.76 3.23
C LEU A 520 -35.65 -23.06 2.25
N GLY A 521 -36.19 -22.18 1.41
CA GLY A 521 -35.44 -21.54 0.33
C GLY A 521 -35.48 -20.03 0.41
N ALA A 522 -34.31 -19.42 0.19
CA ALA A 522 -34.13 -17.97 0.10
C ALA A 522 -33.39 -17.60 -1.19
N SER A 523 -33.78 -16.47 -1.79
CA SER A 523 -33.03 -15.80 -2.87
C SER A 523 -32.31 -14.58 -2.31
N VAL A 524 -31.06 -14.37 -2.73
CA VAL A 524 -30.22 -13.23 -2.38
C VAL A 524 -29.74 -12.54 -3.64
N VAL A 525 -29.93 -11.22 -3.73
CA VAL A 525 -29.55 -10.39 -4.88
C VAL A 525 -28.78 -9.14 -4.45
N SER A 526 -27.91 -8.61 -5.31
CA SER A 526 -27.27 -7.30 -5.15
C SER A 526 -27.84 -6.31 -6.16
N ALA A 527 -28.23 -5.12 -5.70
CA ALA A 527 -28.61 -4.01 -6.58
C ALA A 527 -27.40 -3.31 -7.24
N ALA A 528 -26.20 -3.52 -6.71
CA ALA A 528 -24.95 -2.94 -7.21
C ALA A 528 -24.13 -3.90 -8.08
N SER A 529 -24.73 -5.02 -8.53
CA SER A 529 -24.07 -6.09 -9.31
C SER A 529 -22.92 -6.78 -8.58
N GLU A 530 -22.88 -6.75 -7.25
CA GLU A 530 -21.90 -7.49 -6.46
C GLU A 530 -22.21 -9.00 -6.47
N PRO A 531 -21.19 -9.87 -6.53
CA PRO A 531 -21.38 -11.31 -6.66
C PRO A 531 -22.05 -11.89 -5.40
N VAL A 532 -23.09 -12.72 -5.61
CA VAL A 532 -23.81 -13.41 -4.53
C VAL A 532 -23.44 -14.90 -4.41
N GLN A 533 -23.01 -15.52 -5.52
CA GLN A 533 -22.64 -16.94 -5.56
C GLN A 533 -21.47 -17.24 -4.61
N GLY A 534 -21.58 -18.31 -3.82
CA GLY A 534 -20.59 -18.70 -2.82
C GLY A 534 -20.77 -18.03 -1.46
N GLY A 535 -21.62 -17.00 -1.36
CA GLY A 535 -22.08 -16.46 -0.07
C GLY A 535 -22.93 -17.47 0.69
N VAL A 536 -23.35 -17.13 1.91
CA VAL A 536 -24.01 -18.06 2.84
C VAL A 536 -25.27 -17.44 3.45
N VAL A 537 -26.37 -18.19 3.39
CA VAL A 537 -27.57 -17.94 4.21
C VAL A 537 -27.54 -18.88 5.41
N ARG A 538 -27.58 -18.31 6.62
CA ARG A 538 -27.63 -19.07 7.86
C ARG A 538 -29.08 -19.27 8.32
N PHE A 539 -29.47 -20.52 8.49
CA PHE A 539 -30.77 -20.95 8.99
C PHE A 539 -30.65 -21.35 10.47
N THR A 540 -31.55 -20.86 11.31
CA THR A 540 -31.55 -21.13 12.77
C THR A 540 -32.92 -21.61 13.22
N ALA A 541 -32.97 -22.86 13.67
CA ALA A 541 -34.14 -23.45 14.33
C ALA A 541 -34.06 -23.22 15.86
N PRO A 542 -35.19 -23.31 16.60
CA PRO A 542 -35.19 -23.18 18.06
C PRO A 542 -34.30 -24.21 18.76
N GLY A 543 -33.59 -23.79 19.82
CA GLY A 543 -32.73 -24.69 20.62
C GLY A 543 -33.48 -25.62 21.58
N SER A 544 -34.79 -25.43 21.76
CA SER A 544 -35.63 -26.22 22.66
C SER A 544 -37.10 -26.24 22.21
N GLY A 545 -37.88 -27.19 22.72
CA GLY A 545 -39.29 -27.37 22.35
C GLY A 545 -39.47 -27.96 20.94
N ALA A 546 -40.58 -27.60 20.28
CA ALA A 546 -40.80 -27.93 18.88
C ALA A 546 -39.76 -27.24 18.00
N SER A 547 -39.02 -28.03 17.21
CA SER A 547 -37.91 -27.56 16.39
C SER A 547 -37.66 -28.50 15.21
N ALA A 548 -36.72 -28.13 14.34
CA ALA A 548 -36.28 -28.91 13.19
C ALA A 548 -34.78 -29.19 13.22
N THR A 549 -34.40 -30.41 12.87
CA THR A 549 -33.03 -30.73 12.44
C THR A 549 -32.87 -30.30 10.98
N LEU A 550 -31.93 -29.41 10.70
CA LEU A 550 -31.65 -28.91 9.35
C LEU A 550 -30.56 -29.76 8.69
N SER A 551 -30.62 -29.99 7.38
CA SER A 551 -29.54 -30.69 6.65
C SER A 551 -28.24 -29.90 6.61
N SER A 552 -28.33 -28.57 6.63
CA SER A 552 -27.25 -27.69 7.05
C SER A 552 -27.82 -26.42 7.70
N PRO A 553 -27.23 -25.92 8.80
CA PRO A 553 -27.55 -24.60 9.35
C PRO A 553 -26.98 -23.46 8.49
N SER A 554 -26.11 -23.75 7.51
CA SER A 554 -25.51 -22.77 6.60
C SER A 554 -25.61 -23.29 5.16
N ALA A 555 -26.42 -22.64 4.32
CA ALA A 555 -26.58 -22.99 2.92
C ALA A 555 -25.78 -22.02 2.03
N THR A 556 -24.95 -22.56 1.15
CA THR A 556 -24.21 -21.77 0.16
C THR A 556 -25.14 -21.31 -0.95
N ILE A 557 -25.02 -20.04 -1.35
CA ILE A 557 -25.77 -19.42 -2.43
C ILE A 557 -25.24 -19.94 -3.78
N ALA A 558 -26.13 -20.54 -4.57
CA ALA A 558 -25.84 -21.07 -5.90
C ALA A 558 -25.70 -19.95 -6.96
N ALA A 559 -25.31 -20.32 -8.18
CA ALA A 559 -25.22 -19.38 -9.31
C ALA A 559 -26.59 -18.72 -9.68
N SER A 560 -27.71 -19.33 -9.27
CA SER A 560 -29.06 -18.77 -9.40
C SER A 560 -29.37 -17.65 -8.39
N GLY A 561 -28.49 -17.41 -7.41
CA GLY A 561 -28.78 -16.53 -6.26
C GLY A 561 -29.63 -17.20 -5.17
N GLU A 562 -29.95 -18.49 -5.27
CA GLU A 562 -30.72 -19.22 -4.26
C GLU A 562 -29.86 -20.01 -3.27
N ALA A 563 -30.32 -20.10 -2.01
CA ALA A 563 -29.75 -20.93 -0.96
C ALA A 563 -30.85 -21.67 -0.20
N ASN A 564 -30.76 -23.00 -0.17
CA ASN A 564 -31.82 -23.90 0.29
C ASN A 564 -31.31 -24.87 1.37
N THR A 565 -32.13 -25.18 2.38
CA THR A 565 -31.89 -26.27 3.34
C THR A 565 -33.14 -27.10 3.55
N THR A 566 -33.00 -28.41 3.78
CA THR A 566 -34.13 -29.27 4.16
C THR A 566 -34.25 -29.33 5.68
N ALA A 567 -35.46 -29.57 6.16
CA ALA A 567 -35.78 -29.62 7.59
C ALA A 567 -36.50 -30.93 7.93
N THR A 568 -36.19 -31.49 9.10
CA THR A 568 -36.86 -32.67 9.68
C THR A 568 -37.42 -32.30 11.05
N ALA A 569 -38.72 -32.50 11.25
CA ALA A 569 -39.40 -32.29 12.52
C ALA A 569 -38.71 -33.09 13.64
N ASN A 570 -38.47 -32.48 14.80
CA ASN A 570 -38.01 -33.21 15.98
C ASN A 570 -39.17 -33.98 16.66
N GLY A 571 -38.87 -34.68 17.76
CA GLY A 571 -39.85 -35.44 18.53
C GLY A 571 -40.86 -34.62 19.34
N SER A 572 -40.76 -33.28 19.33
CA SER A 572 -41.65 -32.39 20.09
C SER A 572 -42.69 -31.77 19.17
N ALA A 573 -43.97 -32.07 19.43
CA ALA A 573 -45.08 -31.47 18.71
C ALA A 573 -45.27 -29.99 19.07
N GLY A 574 -45.75 -29.19 18.12
CA GLY A 574 -45.99 -27.76 18.28
C GLY A 574 -45.57 -26.93 17.07
N SER A 575 -45.94 -25.65 17.07
CA SER A 575 -45.57 -24.69 16.01
C SER A 575 -44.40 -23.82 16.44
N TYR A 576 -43.53 -23.48 15.48
CA TYR A 576 -42.31 -22.72 15.69
C TYR A 576 -41.87 -22.01 14.39
N THR A 577 -40.83 -21.19 14.50
CA THR A 577 -40.22 -20.53 13.34
C THR A 577 -38.76 -20.94 13.20
N VAL A 578 -38.37 -21.36 11.99
CA VAL A 578 -36.96 -21.29 11.58
C VAL A 578 -36.72 -19.89 11.03
N SER A 579 -35.60 -19.27 11.40
CA SER A 579 -35.17 -17.97 10.84
C SER A 579 -34.07 -18.17 9.80
N ALA A 580 -34.00 -17.31 8.77
CA ALA A 580 -32.87 -17.28 7.84
C ALA A 580 -32.34 -15.86 7.62
N ASN A 581 -31.03 -15.68 7.62
CA ASN A 581 -30.38 -14.39 7.46
C ASN A 581 -29.01 -14.53 6.77
N ALA A 582 -28.55 -13.47 6.12
CA ALA A 582 -27.18 -13.33 5.61
C ALA A 582 -26.67 -11.94 5.98
N ALA A 583 -25.45 -11.84 6.53
CA ALA A 583 -24.80 -10.55 6.80
C ALA A 583 -24.72 -9.70 5.52
N GLY A 584 -24.92 -8.39 5.67
CA GLY A 584 -25.08 -7.45 4.56
C GLY A 584 -26.43 -7.51 3.83
N ALA A 585 -27.34 -8.44 4.15
CA ALA A 585 -28.63 -8.57 3.48
C ALA A 585 -29.79 -7.92 4.25
N THR A 586 -30.50 -7.02 3.56
CA THR A 586 -31.75 -6.39 4.00
C THR A 586 -32.97 -7.25 3.65
N GLY A 587 -34.09 -7.07 4.37
CA GLY A 587 -35.31 -7.87 4.20
C GLY A 587 -35.36 -9.15 5.05
N GLY A 588 -34.28 -9.44 5.80
CA GLY A 588 -34.23 -10.51 6.82
C GLY A 588 -34.27 -9.98 8.26
N PRO A 589 -34.27 -10.88 9.27
CA PRO A 589 -34.32 -12.34 9.13
C PRO A 589 -35.68 -12.82 8.60
N LEU A 590 -35.64 -13.64 7.55
CA LEU A 590 -36.83 -14.31 7.03
C LEU A 590 -37.35 -15.29 8.08
N SER A 591 -38.67 -15.37 8.26
CA SER A 591 -39.30 -16.40 9.11
C SER A 591 -39.99 -17.47 8.26
N TYR A 592 -39.79 -18.73 8.64
CA TYR A 592 -40.45 -19.91 8.08
C TYR A 592 -41.29 -20.54 9.19
N ALA A 593 -42.62 -20.38 9.11
CA ALA A 593 -43.53 -21.01 10.05
C ALA A 593 -43.61 -22.51 9.76
N LEU A 594 -43.30 -23.34 10.76
CA LEU A 594 -43.31 -24.79 10.69
C LEU A 594 -44.09 -25.38 11.87
N THR A 595 -44.74 -26.51 11.65
CA THR A 595 -45.47 -27.24 12.71
C THR A 595 -45.04 -28.70 12.73
N ASN A 596 -44.68 -29.19 13.92
CA ASN A 596 -44.50 -30.61 14.19
C ASN A 596 -45.85 -31.17 14.68
N GLU A 597 -46.50 -32.01 13.89
CA GLU A 597 -47.75 -32.68 14.30
C GLU A 597 -47.44 -33.91 15.15
N ALA A 598 -48.17 -34.05 16.27
CA ALA A 598 -48.10 -35.24 17.09
C ALA A 598 -48.58 -36.47 16.30
N LEU A 599 -48.00 -37.64 16.56
CA LEU A 599 -48.56 -38.88 16.02
C LEU A 599 -49.98 -39.08 16.54
N ALA A 600 -50.96 -39.08 15.63
CA ALA A 600 -52.31 -39.50 15.93
C ALA A 600 -52.33 -41.01 16.17
N VAL A 601 -52.08 -41.45 17.40
CA VAL A 601 -52.24 -42.84 17.81
C VAL A 601 -53.73 -43.12 18.01
N THR A 602 -54.45 -43.33 16.90
CA THR A 602 -55.73 -44.06 16.93
C THR A 602 -55.43 -45.53 17.12
N ALA A 603 -55.12 -45.91 18.36
CA ALA A 603 -55.21 -47.30 18.77
C ALA A 603 -56.70 -47.66 18.82
N ASP A 604 -57.17 -48.40 17.82
CA ASP A 604 -58.41 -49.16 17.96
C ASP A 604 -58.18 -50.15 19.11
N LEU A 605 -58.70 -49.82 20.29
CA LEU A 605 -58.56 -50.62 21.48
C LEU A 605 -59.45 -51.86 21.32
N ALA A 606 -58.92 -52.89 20.66
CA ALA A 606 -59.62 -54.14 20.37
C ALA A 606 -59.83 -54.97 21.64
N ILE A 607 -60.79 -54.56 22.48
CA ILE A 607 -61.24 -55.30 23.66
C ILE A 607 -61.84 -56.62 23.19
N THR A 608 -61.05 -57.69 23.26
CA THR A 608 -61.51 -59.05 22.96
C THR A 608 -61.99 -59.68 24.26
N ILE A 609 -63.31 -59.78 24.44
CA ILE A 609 -63.90 -60.51 25.57
C ILE A 609 -63.77 -62.01 25.28
N THR A 610 -62.80 -62.68 25.91
CA THR A 610 -62.55 -64.12 25.70
C THR A 610 -63.53 -65.02 26.44
N ASP A 611 -64.17 -64.52 27.49
CA ASP A 611 -64.96 -65.32 28.41
C ASP A 611 -66.45 -65.24 28.04
N ALA A 612 -66.85 -66.09 27.10
CA ALA A 612 -68.25 -66.39 26.84
C ALA A 612 -68.81 -67.28 27.97
N VAL A 613 -69.13 -66.67 29.11
CA VAL A 613 -69.86 -67.35 30.19
C VAL A 613 -71.26 -67.69 29.68
N SER A 614 -71.55 -68.99 29.54
CA SER A 614 -72.84 -69.49 29.08
C SER A 614 -73.97 -69.06 30.04
N ALA A 615 -75.01 -68.43 29.48
CA ALA A 615 -76.20 -67.88 30.15
C ALA A 615 -76.37 -68.22 31.65
N GLU A 616 -76.02 -67.28 32.53
CA GLU A 616 -76.46 -67.32 33.92
C GLU A 616 -77.88 -66.72 34.08
N THR A 617 -78.53 -67.12 35.17
CA THR A 617 -79.88 -66.68 35.56
C THR A 617 -79.99 -65.15 35.74
N PRO A 618 -81.16 -64.54 35.50
CA PRO A 618 -81.37 -63.11 35.71
C PRO A 618 -81.05 -62.68 37.15
N GLY A 619 -80.04 -61.83 37.32
CA GLY A 619 -79.61 -61.28 38.62
C GLY A 619 -78.13 -61.49 38.96
N SER A 620 -77.40 -62.35 38.22
CA SER A 620 -75.95 -62.55 38.43
C SER A 620 -75.11 -61.33 38.06
N VAL A 621 -74.04 -61.08 38.84
CA VAL A 621 -73.01 -60.05 38.55
C VAL A 621 -71.81 -60.72 37.89
N VAL A 622 -71.55 -60.38 36.63
CA VAL A 622 -70.37 -60.87 35.89
C VAL A 622 -69.24 -59.84 35.99
N THR A 623 -68.06 -60.28 36.44
CA THR A 623 -66.86 -59.43 36.55
C THR A 623 -65.86 -59.81 35.46
N TYR A 624 -65.68 -58.94 34.47
CA TYR A 624 -64.68 -59.13 33.42
C TYR A 624 -63.31 -58.61 33.86
N ARG A 625 -62.25 -59.36 33.57
CA ARG A 625 -60.88 -58.87 33.67
C ARG A 625 -60.44 -58.30 32.33
N ILE A 626 -60.32 -56.98 32.26
CA ILE A 626 -59.61 -56.31 31.16
C ILE A 626 -58.10 -56.59 31.37
N VAL A 627 -57.42 -57.01 30.31
CA VAL A 627 -55.97 -57.30 30.28
C VAL A 627 -55.31 -56.34 29.30
#